data_AF-A0A399X9U7-F1
#
_entry.id   AF-A0A399X9U7-F1
#
_cell.length_a   1.000
_cell.length_b   1.000
_cell.length_c   1.000
_cell.angle_alpha   90.00
_cell.angle_beta   90.00
_cell.angle_gamma   90.00
#
_symmetry.space_group_name_H-M   'P 1'
#
loop_
_entity.id
_entity.type
_entity.pdbx_description
1 polymer ?
#
loop_
_entity_poly.entity_id
_entity_poly.type
_entity_poly.pdbx_seq_one_letter_code
_entity_poly.pdbx_strand_id
1 'polypeptide(L)'
;MNMVKAPEKFLDEYLSRKKVLGGKAGAKSSVMPVRKVSAEELARLKINIQTLWGVYGTPEIREILAKEQEIRFLEIESEKASLSLMYREKGIFMEYEVNLGYRKELAGAQMYKQADMNLNRYFTHATGTDDLLRSANEALYILADVFIDKEIPETDIWNAIANGDQVRFSFMSA
;
A
#
# COMPACT_ATOMS: atom_id res chain seq x y z
N MET A 1 -16.81 31.77 -24.29
CA MET A 1 -16.06 30.55 -23.89
C MET A 1 -16.90 29.35 -24.27
N ASN A 2 -16.55 28.65 -25.35
CA ASN A 2 -17.28 27.45 -25.77
C ASN A 2 -16.84 26.28 -24.90
N MET A 3 -17.72 25.81 -24.01
CA MET A 3 -17.52 24.55 -23.32
C MET A 3 -17.41 23.43 -24.36
N VAL A 4 -16.24 22.80 -24.44
CA VAL A 4 -15.99 21.63 -25.28
C VAL A 4 -16.86 20.51 -24.73
N LYS A 5 -17.93 20.17 -25.44
CA LYS A 5 -18.80 19.05 -25.07
C LYS A 5 -18.03 17.74 -25.31
N ALA A 6 -17.96 16.90 -24.28
CA ALA A 6 -17.47 15.54 -24.46
C ALA A 6 -18.35 14.82 -25.50
N PRO A 7 -17.77 14.00 -26.41
CA PRO A 7 -18.53 13.22 -27.36
C PRO A 7 -19.60 12.39 -26.64
N GLU A 8 -20.80 12.26 -27.23
CA GLU A 8 -21.98 11.64 -26.60
C GLU A 8 -21.74 10.22 -26.08
N LYS A 9 -20.70 9.54 -26.57
CA LYS A 9 -20.33 8.16 -26.19
C LYS A 9 -19.10 8.05 -25.30
N PHE A 10 -18.43 9.16 -24.98
CA PHE A 10 -17.20 9.14 -24.18
C PHE A 10 -17.43 8.54 -22.80
N LEU A 11 -18.51 8.93 -22.12
CA LEU A 11 -18.82 8.42 -20.79
C LEU A 11 -19.15 6.92 -20.82
N ASP A 12 -19.91 6.47 -21.82
CA ASP A 12 -20.28 5.06 -21.99
C ASP A 12 -19.07 4.18 -22.41
N GLU A 13 -18.17 4.70 -23.26
CA GLU A 13 -16.91 4.02 -23.59
C GLU A 13 -15.97 3.95 -22.39
N TYR A 14 -15.89 5.02 -21.59
CA TYR A 14 -15.07 5.04 -20.38
C TYR A 14 -15.60 4.06 -19.31
N LEU A 15 -16.92 4.04 -19.09
CA LEU A 15 -17.57 3.15 -18.13
C LEU A 15 -17.59 1.68 -18.60
N SER A 16 -17.72 1.42 -19.90
CA SER A 16 -17.62 0.06 -20.44
C SER A 16 -16.19 -0.51 -20.32
N ARG A 17 -15.15 0.32 -20.45
CA ARG A 17 -13.76 -0.09 -20.14
C ARG A 17 -13.56 -0.41 -18.67
N LYS A 18 -14.19 0.34 -17.74
CA LYS A 18 -14.21 -0.01 -16.31
C LYS A 18 -14.89 -1.37 -16.05
N LYS A 19 -15.97 -1.70 -16.78
CA LYS A 19 -16.62 -3.02 -16.69
C LYS A 19 -15.75 -4.16 -17.24
N VAL A 20 -14.99 -3.94 -18.31
CA VAL A 20 -14.05 -4.95 -18.85
C VAL A 20 -12.86 -5.19 -17.91
N LEU A 21 -12.45 -4.19 -17.13
CA LEU A 21 -11.44 -4.33 -16.07
C LEU A 21 -11.98 -5.04 -14.81
N GLY A 22 -13.31 -5.15 -14.66
CA GLY A 22 -13.96 -5.85 -13.55
C GLY A 22 -14.40 -7.29 -13.86
N GLY A 23 -14.08 -7.83 -15.04
CA GLY A 23 -14.73 -9.04 -15.53
C GLY A 23 -13.90 -9.89 -16.48
N LYS A 24 -12.68 -10.28 -16.09
CA LYS A 24 -12.07 -11.54 -16.49
C LYS A 24 -11.29 -12.07 -15.30
N ALA A 25 -11.76 -13.19 -14.74
CA ALA A 25 -10.95 -14.05 -13.90
C ALA A 25 -9.70 -14.44 -14.71
N GLY A 26 -8.63 -13.70 -14.50
CA GLY A 26 -7.34 -13.90 -15.15
C GLY A 26 -6.82 -15.28 -14.79
N ALA A 27 -6.35 -15.96 -15.84
CA ALA A 27 -5.76 -17.28 -15.87
C ALA A 27 -4.94 -17.65 -14.61
N LYS A 28 -5.07 -18.93 -14.21
CA LYS A 28 -4.24 -19.69 -13.27
C LYS A 28 -3.18 -18.84 -12.57
N SER A 29 -3.48 -18.50 -11.31
CA SER A 29 -2.50 -18.05 -10.32
C SER A 29 -1.18 -18.78 -10.55
N SER A 30 -0.19 -18.09 -11.14
CA SER A 30 1.20 -18.45 -10.94
C SER A 30 1.36 -18.35 -9.44
N VAL A 31 1.47 -19.50 -8.77
CA VAL A 31 1.68 -19.57 -7.33
C VAL A 31 2.89 -18.68 -7.06
N MET A 32 2.64 -17.47 -6.55
CA MET A 32 3.74 -16.61 -6.15
C MET A 32 4.45 -17.38 -5.04
N PRO A 33 5.78 -17.54 -5.14
CA PRO A 33 6.51 -18.31 -4.16
C PRO A 33 6.26 -17.71 -2.78
N VAL A 34 5.78 -18.54 -1.86
CA VAL A 34 5.65 -18.13 -0.46
C VAL A 34 7.04 -17.72 0.01
N ARG A 35 7.17 -16.52 0.58
CA ARG A 35 8.44 -16.05 1.13
C ARG A 35 9.00 -17.07 2.09
N LYS A 36 10.24 -17.49 1.85
CA LYS A 36 11.01 -18.21 2.85
C LYS A 36 11.67 -17.15 3.73
N VAL A 37 11.14 -17.00 4.94
CA VAL A 37 11.70 -16.12 5.96
C VAL A 37 12.34 -16.96 7.06
N SER A 38 13.49 -16.52 7.53
CA SER A 38 14.14 -16.99 8.75
C SER A 38 13.32 -16.60 10.00
N ALA A 39 13.65 -17.21 11.14
CA ALA A 39 12.98 -16.89 12.40
C ALA A 39 13.20 -15.42 12.83
N GLU A 40 14.38 -14.86 12.56
CA GLU A 40 14.72 -13.47 12.87
C GLU A 40 13.93 -12.48 12.00
N GLU A 41 13.84 -12.76 10.69
CA GLU A 41 13.03 -11.98 9.75
C GLU A 41 11.54 -11.99 10.13
N LEU A 42 11.02 -13.16 10.50
CA LEU A 42 9.64 -13.28 10.98
C LEU A 42 9.41 -12.52 12.30
N ALA A 43 10.39 -12.53 13.20
CA ALA A 43 10.30 -11.79 14.45
C ALA A 43 10.27 -10.27 14.18
N ARG A 44 11.14 -9.76 13.30
CA ARG A 44 11.13 -8.34 12.90
C ARG A 44 9.81 -7.93 12.26
N LEU A 45 9.30 -8.72 11.32
CA LEU A 45 8.00 -8.48 10.71
C LEU A 45 6.88 -8.36 11.76
N LYS A 46 6.83 -9.28 12.73
CA LYS A 46 5.83 -9.27 13.80
C LYS A 46 5.97 -8.05 14.70
N ILE A 47 7.20 -7.68 15.07
CA ILE A 47 7.47 -6.49 15.89
C ILE A 47 6.98 -5.24 15.17
N ASN A 48 7.34 -5.05 13.90
CA ASN A 48 6.89 -3.89 13.12
C ASN A 48 5.36 -3.82 13.04
N ILE A 49 4.68 -4.94 12.75
CA ILE A 49 3.21 -5.00 12.74
C ILE A 49 2.64 -4.59 14.11
N GLN A 50 3.20 -5.11 15.20
CA GLN A 50 2.76 -4.79 16.56
C GLN A 50 2.99 -3.32 16.90
N THR A 51 4.15 -2.76 16.56
CA THR A 51 4.49 -1.35 16.79
C THR A 51 3.50 -0.43 16.07
N LEU A 52 3.29 -0.64 14.78
CA LEU A 52 2.40 0.20 13.97
C LEU A 52 0.94 0.14 14.46
N TRP A 53 0.48 -1.05 14.85
CA TRP A 53 -0.86 -1.21 15.44
C TRP A 53 -0.96 -0.62 16.85
N GLY A 54 0.10 -0.74 17.64
CA GLY A 54 0.22 -0.18 18.98
C GLY A 54 0.08 1.34 18.96
N VAL A 55 0.85 2.01 18.10
CA VAL A 55 0.76 3.47 17.90
C VAL A 55 -0.64 3.88 17.48
N TYR A 56 -1.23 3.22 16.49
CA TYR A 56 -2.62 3.50 16.06
C TYR A 56 -3.63 3.44 17.21
N GLY A 57 -3.44 2.51 18.15
CA GLY A 57 -4.35 2.29 19.28
C GLY A 57 -4.36 3.40 20.34
N THR A 58 -3.39 4.32 20.31
CA THR A 58 -3.15 5.32 21.36
C THR A 58 -4.21 6.44 21.39
N PRO A 59 -4.47 7.04 22.57
CA PRO A 59 -5.33 8.20 22.69
C PRO A 59 -4.89 9.39 21.83
N GLU A 60 -3.59 9.64 21.75
CA GLU A 60 -2.98 10.75 21.01
C GLU A 60 -3.33 10.68 19.52
N ILE A 61 -3.20 9.49 18.91
CA ILE A 61 -3.59 9.29 17.51
C ILE A 61 -5.09 9.51 17.32
N ARG A 62 -5.95 9.08 18.27
CA ARG A 62 -7.39 9.33 18.18
C ARG A 62 -7.73 10.82 18.28
N GLU A 63 -7.05 11.56 19.14
CA GLU A 63 -7.24 13.01 19.28
C GLU A 63 -6.83 13.78 18.02
N ILE A 64 -5.73 13.37 17.38
CA ILE A 64 -5.32 13.93 16.09
C ILE A 64 -6.35 13.59 15.01
N LEU A 65 -6.76 12.32 14.90
CA LEU A 65 -7.76 11.88 13.91
C LEU A 65 -9.17 12.45 14.12
N ALA A 66 -9.47 12.96 15.31
CA ALA A 66 -10.72 13.70 15.55
C ALA A 66 -10.68 15.11 14.93
N LYS A 67 -9.50 15.64 14.65
CA LYS A 67 -9.26 16.98 14.07
C LYS A 67 -8.83 16.89 12.61
N GLU A 68 -8.11 15.83 12.24
CA GLU A 68 -7.55 15.58 10.93
C GLU A 68 -8.10 14.28 10.34
N GLN A 69 -8.30 14.22 9.03
CA GLN A 69 -8.90 13.05 8.40
C GLN A 69 -7.96 11.84 8.37
N GLU A 70 -6.65 12.08 8.25
CA GLU A 70 -5.62 11.05 8.15
C GLU A 70 -4.27 11.55 8.66
N ILE A 71 -3.44 10.61 9.12
CA ILE A 71 -2.06 10.88 9.51
C ILE A 71 -1.18 9.99 8.65
N ARG A 72 -0.39 10.58 7.74
CA ARG A 72 0.61 9.85 6.97
C ARG A 72 1.87 9.71 7.83
N PHE A 73 2.42 8.50 7.92
CA PHE A 73 3.53 8.25 8.83
C PHE A 73 4.68 7.44 8.22
N LEU A 74 4.46 6.77 7.09
CA LEU A 74 5.47 5.93 6.46
C LEU A 74 5.30 5.97 4.94
N GLU A 75 6.41 6.21 4.24
CA GLU A 75 6.52 6.23 2.79
C GLU A 75 7.56 5.19 2.34
N ILE A 76 7.20 4.38 1.36
CA ILE A 76 8.07 3.37 0.78
C ILE A 76 8.12 3.62 -0.73
N GLU A 77 9.31 3.87 -1.25
CA GLU A 77 9.53 4.05 -2.67
C GLU A 77 10.46 2.95 -3.21
N SER A 78 10.08 2.40 -4.33
CA SER A 78 10.88 1.47 -5.11
C SER A 78 10.68 1.73 -6.60
N GLU A 79 11.52 1.15 -7.44
CA GLU A 79 11.34 1.21 -8.90
C GLU A 79 10.00 0.63 -9.38
N LYS A 80 9.42 -0.28 -8.58
CA LYS A 80 8.19 -0.99 -8.91
C LYS A 80 6.96 -0.36 -8.30
N ALA A 81 7.08 0.33 -7.19
CA ALA A 81 5.93 0.92 -6.51
C ALA A 81 6.30 2.07 -5.57
N SER A 82 5.35 2.99 -5.38
CA SER A 82 5.30 3.94 -4.28
C SER A 82 4.14 3.55 -3.36
N LEU A 83 4.40 3.47 -2.05
CA LEU A 83 3.44 3.14 -1.01
C LEU A 83 3.47 4.25 0.05
N SER A 84 2.30 4.69 0.50
CA SER A 84 2.16 5.57 1.67
C SER A 84 1.22 4.90 2.66
N LEU A 85 1.67 4.70 3.89
CA LEU A 85 0.88 4.20 5.00
C LEU A 85 0.38 5.36 5.86
N MET A 86 -0.87 5.21 6.27
CA MET A 86 -1.59 6.23 7.02
C MET A 86 -2.54 5.65 8.04
N TYR A 87 -2.72 6.39 9.13
CA TYR A 87 -3.78 6.16 10.08
C TYR A 87 -5.02 6.93 9.66
N ARG A 88 -6.17 6.28 9.72
CA ARG A 88 -7.51 6.87 9.57
C ARG A 88 -8.39 6.34 10.70
N GLU A 89 -9.55 6.96 10.93
CA GLU A 89 -10.50 6.55 11.99
C GLU A 89 -10.81 5.04 12.00
N LYS A 90 -10.75 4.39 10.84
CA LYS A 90 -11.05 2.96 10.65
C LYS A 90 -9.81 2.07 10.57
N GLY A 91 -8.65 2.52 11.02
CA GLY A 91 -7.44 1.70 11.09
C GLY A 91 -6.31 2.17 10.18
N ILE A 92 -5.47 1.21 9.79
CA ILE A 92 -4.28 1.46 8.98
C ILE A 92 -4.63 1.26 7.52
N PHE A 93 -4.31 2.25 6.70
CA PHE A 93 -4.51 2.23 5.26
C PHE A 93 -3.18 2.34 4.53
N MET A 94 -3.16 1.82 3.30
CA MET A 94 -2.07 1.98 2.37
C MET A 94 -2.61 2.50 1.05
N GLU A 95 -2.18 3.69 0.69
CA GLU A 95 -2.26 4.19 -0.67
C GLU A 95 -1.03 3.69 -1.42
N TYR A 96 -1.24 3.22 -2.65
CA TYR A 96 -0.12 2.72 -3.42
C TYR A 96 -0.30 2.94 -4.91
N GLU A 97 0.83 3.06 -5.59
CA GLU A 97 0.97 3.06 -7.03
C GLU A 97 1.97 1.97 -7.43
N VAL A 98 1.56 0.99 -8.23
CA VAL A 98 2.44 -0.06 -8.77
C VAL A 98 2.65 0.15 -10.27
N ASN A 99 3.90 0.15 -10.69
CA ASN A 99 4.33 0.18 -12.08
C ASN A 99 4.06 -1.17 -12.77
N LEU A 100 3.18 -1.17 -13.77
CA LEU A 100 2.83 -2.35 -14.56
C LEU A 100 3.67 -2.49 -15.84
N GLY A 101 4.70 -1.65 -16.00
CA GLY A 101 5.54 -1.61 -17.18
C GLY A 101 4.91 -0.84 -18.36
N TYR A 102 5.47 -1.04 -19.54
CA TYR A 102 5.12 -0.29 -20.75
C TYR A 102 4.12 -1.03 -21.62
N ARG A 103 3.10 -0.31 -22.12
CA ARG A 103 2.16 -0.88 -23.10
C ARG A 103 2.49 -0.38 -24.50
N LYS A 104 3.00 -1.30 -25.34
CA LYS A 104 3.38 -1.03 -26.74
C LYS A 104 2.24 -0.40 -27.57
N GLU A 105 0.99 -0.77 -27.28
CA GLU A 105 -0.21 -0.25 -27.95
C GLU A 105 -0.56 1.21 -27.59
N LEU A 106 0.05 1.76 -26.52
CA LEU A 106 -0.14 3.14 -26.07
C LEU A 106 1.12 3.98 -26.32
N ALA A 107 1.76 3.82 -27.48
CA ALA A 107 3.01 4.50 -27.84
C ALA A 107 4.15 4.31 -26.81
N GLY A 108 4.13 3.21 -26.06
CA GLY A 108 5.10 2.97 -24.99
C GLY A 108 4.81 3.74 -23.70
N ALA A 109 3.57 4.19 -23.47
CA ALA A 109 3.18 4.78 -22.20
C ALA A 109 3.40 3.80 -21.04
N GLN A 110 3.94 4.31 -19.94
CA GLN A 110 4.07 3.57 -18.70
C GLN A 110 2.70 3.45 -18.02
N MET A 111 2.36 2.25 -17.59
CA MET A 111 1.10 1.98 -16.91
C MET A 111 1.32 1.87 -15.41
N TYR A 112 0.42 2.50 -14.66
CA TYR A 112 0.40 2.44 -13.22
C TYR A 112 -0.95 1.91 -12.73
N LYS A 113 -0.92 1.17 -11.62
CA LYS A 113 -2.11 0.81 -10.85
C LYS A 113 -2.07 1.55 -9.52
N GLN A 114 -2.95 2.54 -9.39
CA GLN A 114 -3.16 3.24 -8.14
C GLN A 114 -4.37 2.67 -7.40
N ALA A 115 -4.25 2.46 -6.09
CA ALA A 115 -5.37 2.06 -5.24
C ALA A 115 -5.13 2.43 -3.77
N ASP A 116 -6.20 2.39 -2.99
CA ASP A 116 -6.22 2.54 -1.54
C ASP A 116 -6.71 1.21 -0.92
N MET A 117 -6.06 0.77 0.16
CA MET A 117 -6.37 -0.50 0.82
C MET A 117 -6.36 -0.36 2.35
N ASN A 118 -7.43 -0.84 2.98
CA ASN A 118 -7.43 -1.06 4.43
C ASN A 118 -6.60 -2.30 4.77
N LEU A 119 -5.62 -2.15 5.65
CA LEU A 119 -4.68 -3.20 6.01
C LEU A 119 -5.06 -3.96 7.29
N ASN A 120 -6.11 -3.56 8.02
CA ASN A 120 -6.40 -4.04 9.38
C ASN A 120 -6.33 -5.55 9.54
N ARG A 121 -6.82 -6.32 8.56
CA ARG A 121 -6.80 -7.79 8.61
C ARG A 121 -5.38 -8.36 8.82
N TYR A 122 -4.36 -7.69 8.30
CA TYR A 122 -2.97 -8.11 8.44
C TYR A 122 -2.37 -7.81 9.82
N PHE A 123 -2.98 -6.85 10.54
CA PHE A 123 -2.54 -6.40 11.86
C PHE A 123 -3.33 -7.05 12.99
N THR A 124 -4.60 -7.41 12.77
CA THR A 124 -5.50 -7.84 13.85
C THR A 124 -5.86 -9.32 13.82
N HIS A 125 -5.78 -10.00 12.67
CA HIS A 125 -6.13 -11.41 12.59
C HIS A 125 -4.96 -12.29 13.02
N ALA A 126 -5.25 -13.44 13.65
CA ALA A 126 -4.24 -14.41 14.04
C ALA A 126 -3.39 -14.91 12.85
N THR A 127 -3.98 -14.99 11.65
CA THR A 127 -3.30 -15.38 10.40
C THR A 127 -2.75 -14.20 9.62
N GLY A 128 -2.90 -12.96 10.10
CA GLY A 128 -2.64 -11.75 9.33
C GLY A 128 -1.19 -11.66 8.82
N THR A 129 -0.22 -11.98 9.65
CA THR A 129 1.20 -12.03 9.26
C THR A 129 1.45 -13.08 8.17
N ASP A 130 0.87 -14.28 8.30
CA ASP A 130 1.02 -15.33 7.29
C ASP A 130 0.32 -14.97 5.98
N ASP A 131 -0.84 -14.32 6.05
CA ASP A 131 -1.60 -13.82 4.90
C ASP A 131 -0.83 -12.72 4.17
N LEU A 132 -0.11 -11.87 4.89
CA LEU A 132 0.77 -10.85 4.32
C LEU A 132 1.95 -11.50 3.58
N LEU A 133 2.62 -12.48 4.20
CA LEU A 133 3.74 -13.22 3.60
C LEU A 133 3.33 -14.00 2.33
N ARG A 134 2.08 -14.45 2.25
CA ARG A 134 1.50 -15.20 1.12
C ARG A 134 0.82 -14.33 0.08
N SER A 135 0.76 -13.02 0.29
CA SER A 135 0.05 -12.11 -0.59
C SER A 135 0.67 -12.08 -1.99
N ALA A 136 -0.18 -12.21 -3.01
CA ALA A 136 0.20 -12.07 -4.41
C ALA A 136 0.03 -10.61 -4.93
N ASN A 137 -0.32 -9.67 -4.06
CA ASN A 137 -0.39 -8.26 -4.42
C ASN A 137 1.00 -7.63 -4.28
N GLU A 138 1.55 -7.10 -5.37
CA GLU A 138 2.90 -6.49 -5.40
C GLU A 138 3.12 -5.40 -4.33
N ALA A 139 2.12 -4.57 -4.03
CA ALA A 139 2.25 -3.53 -3.02
C ALA A 139 2.38 -4.12 -1.60
N LEU A 140 1.56 -5.11 -1.29
CA LEU A 140 1.67 -5.87 -0.04
C LEU A 140 2.95 -6.70 0.00
N TYR A 141 3.43 -7.13 -1.16
CA TYR A 141 4.68 -7.83 -1.28
C TYR A 141 5.85 -6.91 -0.86
N ILE A 142 5.94 -5.73 -1.46
CA ILE A 142 6.96 -4.73 -1.12
C ILE A 142 6.85 -4.30 0.35
N LEU A 143 5.63 -4.10 0.86
CA LEU A 143 5.41 -3.78 2.27
C LEU A 143 5.98 -4.85 3.21
N ALA A 144 5.72 -6.12 2.92
CA ALA A 144 6.22 -7.23 3.72
C ALA A 144 7.75 -7.27 3.71
N ASP A 145 8.38 -7.06 2.55
CA ASP A 145 9.84 -7.05 2.41
C ASP A 145 10.46 -5.94 3.26
N VAL A 146 9.90 -4.72 3.23
CA VAL A 146 10.38 -3.63 4.10
C VAL A 146 10.26 -3.99 5.57
N PHE A 147 9.13 -4.56 5.99
CA PHE A 147 8.95 -4.94 7.40
C PHE A 147 9.82 -6.12 7.84
N ILE A 148 10.34 -6.91 6.89
CA ILE A 148 11.29 -8.00 7.15
C ILE A 148 12.72 -7.44 7.25
N ASP A 149 13.08 -6.53 6.36
CA ASP A 149 14.44 -6.04 6.17
C ASP A 149 14.81 -4.88 7.09
N LYS A 150 13.81 -4.10 7.53
CA LYS A 150 14.00 -2.90 8.34
C LYS A 150 13.31 -3.04 9.69
N GLU A 151 13.99 -2.58 10.73
CA GLU A 151 13.33 -2.26 11.99
C GLU A 151 12.70 -0.87 11.85
N ILE A 152 11.45 -0.71 12.28
CA ILE A 152 10.76 0.57 12.31
C ILE A 152 10.57 0.95 13.78
N PRO A 153 11.48 1.76 14.36
CA PRO A 153 11.37 2.17 15.74
C PRO A 153 10.09 2.97 15.97
N GLU A 154 9.42 2.72 17.09
CA GLU A 154 8.24 3.50 17.49
C GLU A 154 8.56 5.00 17.58
N THR A 155 9.77 5.34 18.04
CA THR A 155 10.25 6.73 18.14
C THR A 155 10.27 7.44 16.79
N ASP A 156 10.60 6.73 15.72
CA ASP A 156 10.71 7.33 14.39
C ASP A 156 9.32 7.65 13.83
N ILE A 157 8.33 6.78 14.11
CA ILE A 157 6.92 7.02 13.78
C ILE A 157 6.42 8.27 14.51
N TRP A 158 6.64 8.35 15.83
CA TRP A 158 6.23 9.52 16.62
C TRP A 158 6.90 10.80 16.15
N ASN A 159 8.20 10.76 15.87
CA ASN A 159 8.94 11.90 15.37
C ASN A 159 8.44 12.35 14.00
N ALA A 160 8.13 11.42 13.09
CA ALA A 160 7.57 11.74 11.79
C ALA A 160 6.21 12.45 11.94
N ILE A 161 5.31 11.89 12.76
CA ILE A 161 3.99 12.47 13.02
C ILE A 161 4.09 13.85 13.66
N ALA A 162 4.95 14.02 14.66
CA ALA A 162 5.13 15.30 15.36
C ALA A 162 5.65 16.41 14.43
N ASN A 163 6.42 16.06 13.39
CA ASN A 163 6.97 17.00 12.42
C ASN A 163 6.10 17.15 11.15
N GLY A 164 4.99 16.41 11.03
CA GLY A 164 4.20 16.35 9.81
C GLY A 164 4.94 15.76 8.61
N ASP A 165 5.89 14.84 8.86
CA ASP A 165 6.68 14.12 7.85
C ASP A 165 6.32 12.62 7.87
N GLN A 166 7.00 11.83 7.04
CA GLN A 166 6.87 10.38 6.97
C GLN A 166 8.25 9.74 7.18
N VAL A 167 8.30 8.59 7.86
CA VAL A 167 9.48 7.72 7.80
C VAL A 167 9.62 7.25 6.36
N ARG A 168 10.80 7.43 5.74
CA ARG A 168 10.99 7.13 4.31
C ARG A 168 11.96 5.97 4.10
N PHE A 169 11.53 5.01 3.29
CA PHE A 169 12.40 3.95 2.79
C PHE A 169 12.40 3.97 1.27
N SER A 170 13.56 4.27 0.68
CA SER A 170 13.75 4.25 -0.77
C SER A 170 14.71 3.14 -1.17
N PHE A 171 14.33 2.34 -2.17
CA PHE A 171 15.13 1.25 -2.71
C PHE A 171 15.30 1.42 -4.22
N MET A 172 16.54 1.57 -4.65
CA MET A 172 16.93 1.44 -6.05
C MET A 172 17.50 0.05 -6.27
N SER A 173 17.15 -0.60 -7.37
CA SER A 173 17.78 -1.87 -7.75
C SER A 173 19.26 -1.58 -7.99
N ALA A 174 20.14 -2.34 -7.34
CA ALA A 174 21.58 -2.31 -7.61
C ALA A 174 21.93 -3.01 -8.94
#